data_AF-A0A2A2RL86-F1
#
_entry.id   AF-A0A2A2RL86-F1
#
_cell.length_a   1.000
_cell.length_b   1.000
_cell.length_c   1.000
_cell.angle_alpha   90.00
_cell.angle_beta   90.00
_cell.angle_gamma   90.00
#
_symmetry.space_group_name_H-M   'P 1'
#
loop_
_entity.id
_entity.type
_entity.pdbx_description
1 polymer ?
#
loop_
_entity_poly.entity_id
_entity_poly.type
_entity_poly.pdbx_seq_one_letter_code
_entity_poly.pdbx_strand_id
1 'polypeptide(L)'
;LGKYAIHFHLVRDSMRGSGVLGASIWDSHNRWLTIHGTDFLIVRDCVGYQSVGHGYFLEDATEQYNLLDRNLAVQAYRGKRLPKQVLPFDPNDGAGFWWANGRNSFTRNVTCENDEYGYRFEIAKRSNFNPELNTLQPNGERERVDVRKIPFLRFEDNESHSEGLYSFNFGDDVNGSVGGDRTHPFIVKNLRAWETHYVVRPNLSHFLLDGLTVSNGVYGIYHPDYDAHVYRNITFTKVGSEPINRGHDDESIQHGDFTYENVRLVDCRSGRDPLIQLACTSPRTGTAGHFRNVSWPGSESRQGKVVDLGGGPRNSKLEHAVTYYFHGYPTPDEVTKVVSTKFPASAGAEFGSVEKFTGKDVRAAKSAPVAFPQLLAPADDLPPATVITSARKQADGKWLVRGVTQDNGEVTDITVNGQRAKIVTQQAGVADWEITLPAAGEFSAAARDRAGNTEKASHRLKVSDAGR
;
A
#
# COMPACT_ATOMS: atom_id res chain seq x y z
N LEU A 1 -6.97 25.29 17.06
CA LEU A 1 -6.79 23.83 17.23
C LEU A 1 -8.15 23.16 17.16
N GLY A 2 -8.29 22.11 16.35
CA GLY A 2 -9.45 21.23 16.45
C GLY A 2 -9.42 20.47 17.78
N LYS A 3 -10.59 20.15 18.34
CA LYS A 3 -10.69 19.15 19.42
C LYS A 3 -10.73 17.78 18.75
N TYR A 4 -9.89 16.85 19.19
CA TYR A 4 -9.85 15.46 18.74
C TYR A 4 -10.16 14.56 19.93
N ALA A 5 -10.73 13.38 19.71
CA ALA A 5 -11.02 12.45 20.80
C ALA A 5 -9.71 11.96 21.45
N ILE A 6 -8.73 11.54 20.64
CA ILE A 6 -7.37 11.22 21.07
C ILE A 6 -6.38 11.89 20.11
N HIS A 7 -5.38 12.59 20.66
CA HIS A 7 -4.35 13.27 19.88
C HIS A 7 -2.99 13.11 20.57
N PHE A 8 -2.09 12.38 19.94
CA PHE A 8 -0.67 12.36 20.29
C PHE A 8 0.02 13.49 19.54
N HIS A 9 0.43 14.53 20.26
CA HIS A 9 0.87 15.79 19.69
C HIS A 9 2.36 16.03 19.94
N LEU A 10 3.16 15.82 18.90
CA LEU A 10 4.58 16.16 18.84
C LEU A 10 5.46 15.48 19.90
N VAL A 11 5.09 14.26 20.33
CA VAL A 11 5.84 13.55 21.40
C VAL A 11 7.06 12.78 20.87
N ARG A 12 7.22 12.64 19.55
CA ARG A 12 8.35 11.93 18.92
C ARG A 12 8.54 10.55 19.57
N ASP A 13 9.76 10.14 19.85
CA ASP A 13 10.12 8.88 20.49
C ASP A 13 10.19 8.95 22.03
N SER A 14 9.90 10.12 22.64
CA SER A 14 9.95 10.29 24.11
C SER A 14 8.90 9.45 24.85
N MET A 15 7.84 9.06 24.13
CA MET A 15 6.76 8.21 24.62
C MET A 15 6.72 6.85 23.91
N ARG A 16 7.87 6.39 23.38
CA ARG A 16 8.00 5.09 22.70
C ARG A 16 7.35 3.97 23.51
N GLY A 17 6.51 3.15 22.87
CA GLY A 17 5.74 2.09 23.53
C GLY A 17 4.42 2.52 24.15
N SER A 18 4.09 3.81 24.12
CA SER A 18 2.71 4.28 24.36
C SER A 18 1.78 3.81 23.26
N GLY A 19 0.49 3.73 23.57
CA GLY A 19 -0.49 3.29 22.60
C GLY A 19 -1.93 3.43 23.04
N VAL A 20 -2.82 3.19 22.08
CA VAL A 20 -4.26 3.04 22.29
C VAL A 20 -4.59 1.59 21.96
N LEU A 21 -5.03 0.85 22.98
CA LEU A 21 -5.24 -0.60 22.90
C LEU A 21 -6.68 -0.92 23.31
N GLY A 22 -7.44 -1.57 22.43
CA GLY A 22 -8.80 -2.03 22.78
C GLY A 22 -9.82 -0.91 23.00
N ALA A 23 -9.60 0.28 22.44
CA ALA A 23 -10.50 1.42 22.62
C ALA A 23 -11.64 1.42 21.59
N SER A 24 -12.81 1.90 21.99
CA SER A 24 -13.89 2.27 21.08
C SER A 24 -14.06 3.78 21.09
N ILE A 25 -13.91 4.41 19.93
CA ILE A 25 -13.98 5.85 19.72
C ILE A 25 -15.10 6.11 18.73
N TRP A 26 -16.19 6.71 19.20
CA TRP A 26 -17.39 6.87 18.41
C TRP A 26 -18.00 8.26 18.52
N ASP A 27 -18.74 8.66 17.48
CA ASP A 27 -19.40 9.98 17.36
C ASP A 27 -18.41 11.14 17.57
N SER A 28 -17.25 11.04 16.91
CA SER A 28 -16.25 12.10 16.95
C SER A 28 -16.63 13.19 15.96
N HIS A 29 -16.84 14.41 16.42
CA HIS A 29 -17.02 15.58 15.54
C HIS A 29 -15.71 16.04 14.86
N ASN A 30 -14.71 15.17 14.84
CA ASN A 30 -13.42 15.29 14.18
C ASN A 30 -12.84 13.86 14.00
N ARG A 31 -11.51 13.70 13.91
CA ARG A 31 -10.81 12.40 13.88
C ARG A 31 -11.12 11.51 15.08
N TRP A 32 -11.08 10.18 14.90
CA TRP A 32 -11.07 9.23 16.04
C TRP A 32 -9.74 9.33 16.79
N LEU A 33 -8.64 9.26 16.04
CA LEU A 33 -7.29 9.28 16.58
C LEU A 33 -6.36 10.04 15.65
N THR A 34 -5.67 11.03 16.18
CA THR A 34 -4.65 11.80 15.47
C THR A 34 -3.26 11.50 16.02
N ILE A 35 -2.35 11.12 15.13
CA ILE A 35 -0.92 10.96 15.38
C ILE A 35 -0.22 12.13 14.68
N HIS A 36 0.35 13.06 15.44
CA HIS A 36 1.01 14.24 14.91
C HIS A 36 2.45 14.26 15.41
N GLY A 37 3.42 14.17 14.49
CA GLY A 37 4.85 14.23 14.83
C GLY A 37 5.24 13.29 15.97
N THR A 38 4.65 12.09 15.97
CA THR A 38 4.80 11.07 17.01
C THR A 38 5.34 9.80 16.37
N ASP A 39 6.29 9.16 17.05
CA ASP A 39 7.00 7.99 16.56
C ASP A 39 6.77 6.79 17.49
N PHE A 40 6.80 5.58 16.97
CA PHE A 40 6.64 4.33 17.74
C PHE A 40 5.34 4.19 18.55
N LEU A 41 4.25 4.85 18.13
CA LEU A 41 2.93 4.64 18.73
C LEU A 41 2.35 3.29 18.31
N ILE A 42 1.65 2.64 19.24
CA ILE A 42 0.87 1.43 18.96
C ILE A 42 -0.62 1.78 19.01
N VAL A 43 -1.33 1.61 17.90
CA VAL A 43 -2.79 1.70 17.84
C VAL A 43 -3.30 0.33 17.43
N ARG A 44 -3.97 -0.35 18.34
CA ARG A 44 -4.26 -1.78 18.13
C ARG A 44 -5.55 -2.22 18.77
N ASP A 45 -6.24 -3.14 18.10
CA ASP A 45 -7.52 -3.70 18.55
C ASP A 45 -8.57 -2.60 18.81
N CYS A 46 -8.49 -1.45 18.12
CA CYS A 46 -9.39 -0.32 18.32
C CYS A 46 -10.53 -0.30 17.30
N VAL A 47 -11.66 0.26 17.72
CA VAL A 47 -12.82 0.52 16.86
C VAL A 47 -13.01 2.03 16.75
N GLY A 48 -12.97 2.54 15.53
CA GLY A 48 -13.42 3.88 15.17
C GLY A 48 -14.76 3.79 14.47
N TYR A 49 -15.76 4.52 14.96
CA TYR A 49 -17.11 4.54 14.38
C TYR A 49 -17.64 5.97 14.29
N GLN A 50 -18.08 6.44 13.13
CA GLN A 50 -18.62 7.80 12.94
C GLN A 50 -17.64 8.92 13.34
N SER A 51 -16.90 9.43 12.35
CA SER A 51 -16.08 10.63 12.50
C SER A 51 -16.49 11.70 11.48
N VAL A 52 -16.30 12.97 11.83
CA VAL A 52 -16.29 14.05 10.84
C VAL A 52 -14.88 14.22 10.29
N GLY A 53 -14.73 13.87 9.03
CA GLY A 53 -13.46 13.81 8.30
C GLY A 53 -12.77 12.46 8.43
N HIS A 54 -11.44 12.41 8.29
CA HIS A 54 -10.68 11.15 8.41
C HIS A 54 -10.82 10.49 9.80
N GLY A 55 -10.61 9.19 9.85
CA GLY A 55 -10.68 8.36 11.05
C GLY A 55 -9.38 8.31 11.83
N TYR A 56 -8.54 7.31 11.51
CA TYR A 56 -7.15 7.22 11.96
C TYR A 56 -6.26 8.08 11.06
N PHE A 57 -5.64 9.12 11.62
CA PHE A 57 -5.04 10.21 10.85
C PHE A 57 -3.61 10.53 11.32
N LEU A 58 -2.64 10.51 10.40
CA LEU A 58 -1.27 10.98 10.63
C LEU A 58 -1.10 12.39 10.04
N GLU A 59 -0.77 13.39 10.86
CA GLU A 59 -1.06 14.80 10.55
C GLU A 59 0.00 15.55 9.72
N ASP A 60 1.29 15.25 9.86
CA ASP A 60 2.34 16.14 9.31
C ASP A 60 3.39 15.47 8.40
N ALA A 61 3.24 14.17 8.12
CA ALA A 61 4.14 13.36 7.31
C ALA A 61 5.53 13.11 7.94
N THR A 62 5.75 13.45 9.22
CA THR A 62 7.02 13.20 9.92
C THR A 62 6.99 12.01 10.87
N GLU A 63 5.83 11.39 11.06
CA GLU A 63 5.60 10.27 11.98
C GLU A 63 6.27 8.99 11.46
N GLN A 64 7.10 8.32 12.28
CA GLN A 64 7.84 7.12 11.91
C GLN A 64 7.57 5.95 12.88
N TYR A 65 7.62 4.74 12.37
CA TYR A 65 7.50 3.48 13.11
C TYR A 65 6.22 3.36 13.93
N ASN A 66 5.14 4.02 13.55
CA ASN A 66 3.83 3.80 14.19
C ASN A 66 3.22 2.51 13.65
N LEU A 67 2.60 1.74 14.55
CA LEU A 67 1.93 0.49 14.25
C LEU A 67 0.42 0.65 14.41
N LEU A 68 -0.32 0.52 13.32
CA LEU A 68 -1.77 0.41 13.30
C LEU A 68 -2.13 -1.04 12.95
N ASP A 69 -2.59 -1.79 13.94
CA ASP A 69 -2.75 -3.25 13.82
C ASP A 69 -4.09 -3.75 14.36
N ARG A 70 -4.86 -4.50 13.55
CA ARG A 70 -6.17 -5.06 13.95
C ARG A 70 -7.20 -4.00 14.38
N ASN A 71 -7.18 -2.84 13.75
CA ASN A 71 -8.19 -1.81 13.99
C ASN A 71 -9.34 -1.94 12.99
N LEU A 72 -10.52 -1.51 13.44
CA LEU A 72 -11.72 -1.36 12.63
C LEU A 72 -12.04 0.13 12.43
N ALA A 73 -12.21 0.55 11.18
CA ALA A 73 -12.57 1.90 10.78
C ALA A 73 -13.93 1.91 10.05
N VAL A 74 -14.94 2.56 10.62
CA VAL A 74 -16.31 2.52 10.07
C VAL A 74 -16.90 3.93 10.02
N GLN A 75 -17.38 4.35 8.86
CA GLN A 75 -18.11 5.62 8.70
C GLN A 75 -17.29 6.87 9.06
N ALA A 76 -16.13 7.04 8.42
CA ALA A 76 -15.47 8.35 8.33
C ALA A 76 -16.18 9.21 7.28
N TYR A 77 -16.91 10.24 7.74
CA TYR A 77 -17.69 11.12 6.87
C TYR A 77 -16.86 12.26 6.31
N ARG A 78 -17.25 12.81 5.17
CA ARG A 78 -16.63 14.00 4.59
C ARG A 78 -16.77 15.19 5.55
N GLY A 79 -15.65 15.77 5.91
CA GLY A 79 -15.57 16.97 6.73
C GLY A 79 -15.31 18.21 5.88
N LYS A 80 -15.52 19.39 6.47
CA LYS A 80 -15.01 20.62 5.85
C LYS A 80 -13.49 20.59 5.89
N ARG A 81 -12.85 20.97 4.78
CA ARG A 81 -11.42 21.26 4.77
C ARG A 81 -11.07 22.24 5.89
N LEU A 82 -10.15 21.84 6.77
CA LEU A 82 -9.71 22.70 7.87
C LEU A 82 -8.87 23.88 7.33
N PRO A 83 -8.98 25.09 7.91
CA PRO A 83 -8.15 26.22 7.51
C PRO A 83 -6.70 26.05 8.00
N LYS A 84 -5.73 26.45 7.18
CA LYS A 84 -4.28 26.45 7.52
C LYS A 84 -3.77 25.08 8.01
N GLN A 85 -4.20 24.00 7.35
CA GLN A 85 -3.67 22.65 7.60
C GLN A 85 -2.17 22.58 7.31
N VAL A 86 -1.48 21.71 8.07
CA VAL A 86 -0.06 21.40 7.86
C VAL A 86 0.15 20.79 6.47
N LEU A 87 -0.76 19.90 6.05
CA LEU A 87 -0.76 19.28 4.73
C LEU A 87 -1.82 19.97 3.85
N PRO A 88 -1.44 20.93 2.98
CA PRO A 88 -2.39 21.78 2.27
C PRO A 88 -3.11 21.08 1.13
N PHE A 89 -2.81 19.82 0.87
CA PHE A 89 -3.51 18.99 -0.11
C PHE A 89 -4.59 18.12 0.53
N ASP A 90 -4.63 17.98 1.87
CA ASP A 90 -5.68 17.23 2.57
C ASP A 90 -7.05 17.93 2.39
N PRO A 91 -8.00 17.29 1.65
CA PRO A 91 -9.32 17.83 1.41
C PRO A 91 -10.31 17.55 2.55
N ASN A 92 -9.98 16.64 3.46
CA ASN A 92 -10.82 16.12 4.53
C ASN A 92 -12.01 15.25 4.05
N ASP A 93 -11.80 14.44 3.02
CA ASP A 93 -12.87 13.75 2.28
C ASP A 93 -13.55 12.57 3.00
N GLY A 94 -13.05 12.15 4.16
CA GLY A 94 -13.57 10.98 4.88
C GLY A 94 -12.84 9.72 4.46
N ALA A 95 -11.80 9.36 5.24
CA ALA A 95 -11.01 8.16 5.02
C ALA A 95 -10.91 7.38 6.32
N GLY A 96 -11.09 6.06 6.29
CA GLY A 96 -10.89 5.22 7.47
C GLY A 96 -9.47 5.35 8.03
N PHE A 97 -8.48 5.26 7.12
CA PHE A 97 -7.06 5.47 7.40
C PHE A 97 -6.46 6.49 6.43
N TRP A 98 -5.83 7.54 6.96
CA TRP A 98 -5.15 8.57 6.16
C TRP A 98 -3.75 8.87 6.68
N TRP A 99 -2.77 8.86 5.78
CA TRP A 99 -1.37 9.15 6.13
C TRP A 99 -0.55 9.65 4.94
N ALA A 100 0.63 10.22 5.23
CA ALA A 100 1.43 10.97 4.25
C ALA A 100 2.93 10.63 4.23
N ASN A 101 3.38 9.58 4.93
CA ASN A 101 4.74 9.05 4.79
C ASN A 101 4.80 7.53 5.00
N GLY A 102 5.76 6.86 4.34
CA GLY A 102 5.74 5.40 4.27
C GLY A 102 6.27 4.63 5.48
N ARG A 103 7.09 5.19 6.37
CA ARG A 103 7.75 4.40 7.42
C ARG A 103 6.84 4.07 8.60
N ASN A 104 5.61 3.62 8.35
CA ASN A 104 4.62 3.20 9.33
C ASN A 104 4.01 1.86 8.88
N SER A 105 3.49 1.10 9.84
CA SER A 105 2.91 -0.23 9.59
C SER A 105 1.40 -0.19 9.72
N PHE A 106 0.71 -0.69 8.71
CA PHE A 106 -0.73 -0.92 8.72
C PHE A 106 -0.95 -2.41 8.46
N THR A 107 -1.36 -3.16 9.47
CA THR A 107 -1.52 -4.61 9.35
C THR A 107 -2.85 -5.09 9.88
N ARG A 108 -3.47 -6.03 9.17
CA ARG A 108 -4.69 -6.73 9.65
C ARG A 108 -5.85 -5.80 10.02
N ASN A 109 -5.88 -4.59 9.46
CA ASN A 109 -6.96 -3.64 9.70
C ASN A 109 -8.13 -3.92 8.76
N VAL A 110 -9.32 -3.51 9.20
CA VAL A 110 -10.55 -3.56 8.42
C VAL A 110 -11.13 -2.16 8.33
N THR A 111 -11.60 -1.79 7.15
CA THR A 111 -12.29 -0.51 6.92
C THR A 111 -13.54 -0.70 6.07
N CYS A 112 -14.60 0.02 6.40
CA CYS A 112 -15.83 0.01 5.61
C CYS A 112 -16.72 1.23 5.78
N GLU A 113 -17.58 1.45 4.78
CA GLU A 113 -18.62 2.48 4.78
C GLU A 113 -18.12 3.91 5.03
N ASN A 114 -16.88 4.22 4.66
CA ASN A 114 -16.39 5.61 4.70
C ASN A 114 -16.86 6.37 3.46
N ASP A 115 -16.95 7.69 3.56
CA ASP A 115 -17.52 8.51 2.48
C ASP A 115 -16.70 8.43 1.18
N GLU A 116 -15.37 8.37 1.27
CA GLU A 116 -14.52 8.40 0.08
C GLU A 116 -13.48 7.27 0.05
N TYR A 117 -12.73 7.05 1.14
CA TYR A 117 -11.60 6.12 1.14
C TYR A 117 -11.61 5.13 2.30
N GLY A 118 -11.28 3.86 2.04
CA GLY A 118 -10.83 2.96 3.09
C GLY A 118 -9.44 3.35 3.58
N TYR A 119 -8.46 3.26 2.67
CA TYR A 119 -7.07 3.65 2.88
C TYR A 119 -6.64 4.73 1.89
N ARG A 120 -6.16 5.86 2.40
CA ARG A 120 -5.64 6.98 1.60
C ARG A 120 -4.22 7.32 2.04
N PHE A 121 -3.26 6.98 1.20
CA PHE A 121 -1.90 7.52 1.27
C PHE A 121 -1.77 8.66 0.29
N GLU A 122 -1.49 9.87 0.78
CA GLU A 122 -1.32 11.04 -0.06
C GLU A 122 -0.18 11.91 0.43
N ILE A 123 0.73 12.25 -0.48
CA ILE A 123 1.82 13.18 -0.20
C ILE A 123 2.21 13.92 -1.47
N ALA A 124 2.08 15.24 -1.44
CA ALA A 124 2.28 16.04 -2.63
C ALA A 124 3.12 17.29 -2.35
N LYS A 125 3.92 17.72 -3.34
CA LYS A 125 4.57 19.03 -3.29
C LYS A 125 3.55 20.10 -3.71
N ARG A 126 3.48 21.20 -2.95
CA ARG A 126 2.65 22.38 -3.26
C ARG A 126 3.50 23.64 -3.09
N SER A 127 3.05 24.77 -3.64
CA SER A 127 3.77 26.05 -3.50
C SER A 127 3.98 26.46 -2.04
N ASN A 128 3.11 26.00 -1.14
CA ASN A 128 3.14 26.26 0.30
C ASN A 128 3.48 25.02 1.16
N PHE A 129 3.99 23.94 0.58
CA PHE A 129 4.45 22.76 1.32
C PHE A 129 5.61 22.06 0.62
N ASN A 130 6.72 21.86 1.35
CA ASN A 130 7.89 21.12 0.90
C ASN A 130 7.93 19.74 1.60
N PRO A 131 7.91 18.62 0.86
CA PRO A 131 7.99 17.27 1.43
C PRO A 131 9.40 16.87 1.92
N GLU A 132 10.39 17.75 1.82
CA GLU A 132 11.70 17.55 2.48
C GLU A 132 11.60 17.84 3.99
N LEU A 133 11.31 16.80 4.77
CA LEU A 133 11.01 16.90 6.20
C LEU A 133 12.05 16.18 7.06
N ASN A 134 12.18 16.61 8.32
CA ASN A 134 13.12 16.02 9.28
C ASN A 134 12.51 14.79 9.95
N THR A 135 12.90 13.59 9.51
CA THR A 135 12.34 12.32 10.00
C THR A 135 13.40 11.48 10.70
N LEU A 136 12.95 10.61 11.62
CA LEU A 136 13.81 9.64 12.30
C LEU A 136 14.29 8.58 11.29
N GLN A 137 15.60 8.38 11.21
CA GLN A 137 16.23 7.38 10.36
C GLN A 137 16.55 6.09 11.13
N PRO A 138 16.80 4.97 10.42
CA PRO A 138 17.14 3.68 11.04
C PRO A 138 18.37 3.68 11.96
N ASN A 139 19.27 4.66 11.80
CA ASN A 139 20.43 4.85 12.67
C ASN A 139 20.08 5.50 14.03
N GLY A 140 18.84 5.93 14.23
CA GLY A 140 18.37 6.65 15.42
C GLY A 140 18.57 8.17 15.35
N GLU A 141 19.17 8.69 14.28
CA GLU A 141 19.34 10.12 14.05
C GLU A 141 18.18 10.69 13.22
N ARG A 142 18.04 12.02 13.21
CA ARG A 142 17.05 12.70 12.36
C ARG A 142 17.74 13.37 11.20
N GLU A 143 17.16 13.17 10.02
CA GLU A 143 17.68 13.72 8.76
C GLU A 143 16.55 14.33 7.95
N ARG A 144 16.87 15.37 7.19
CA ARG A 144 15.94 15.96 6.23
C ARG A 144 15.94 15.14 4.95
N VAL A 145 14.80 14.51 4.66
CA VAL A 145 14.62 13.63 3.50
C VAL A 145 13.31 13.94 2.78
N ASP A 146 13.24 13.64 1.49
CA ASP A 146 11.98 13.73 0.73
C ASP A 146 11.07 12.55 1.13
N VAL A 147 10.04 12.83 1.94
CA VAL A 147 9.18 11.77 2.50
C VAL A 147 8.33 11.06 1.44
N ARG A 148 8.21 11.61 0.23
CA ARG A 148 7.59 10.94 -0.93
C ARG A 148 8.37 9.73 -1.43
N LYS A 149 9.65 9.62 -1.02
CA LYS A 149 10.58 8.56 -1.41
C LYS A 149 10.75 7.49 -0.34
N ILE A 150 10.02 7.60 0.78
CA ILE A 150 10.02 6.61 1.87
C ILE A 150 8.90 5.60 1.59
N PRO A 151 9.22 4.33 1.30
CA PRO A 151 8.22 3.29 1.06
C PRO A 151 7.53 2.83 2.35
N PHE A 152 6.45 2.06 2.20
CA PHE A 152 5.76 1.43 3.32
C PHE A 152 6.70 0.53 4.12
N LEU A 153 6.80 0.74 5.44
CA LEU A 153 7.46 -0.21 6.33
C LEU A 153 6.72 -1.55 6.26
N ARG A 154 5.39 -1.50 6.39
CA ARG A 154 4.54 -2.68 6.21
C ARG A 154 3.10 -2.29 5.86
N PHE A 155 2.55 -2.93 4.84
CA PHE A 155 1.12 -2.83 4.50
C PHE A 155 0.62 -4.20 4.08
N GLU A 156 0.06 -4.96 5.02
CA GLU A 156 -0.23 -6.39 4.81
C GLU A 156 -1.48 -6.87 5.55
N ASP A 157 -2.18 -7.84 4.95
CA ASP A 157 -3.39 -8.46 5.51
C ASP A 157 -4.54 -7.46 5.77
N ASN A 158 -4.56 -6.30 5.10
CA ASN A 158 -5.62 -5.30 5.27
C ASN A 158 -6.84 -5.59 4.39
N GLU A 159 -8.02 -5.29 4.92
CA GLU A 159 -9.31 -5.47 4.26
C GLU A 159 -10.05 -4.14 4.12
N SER A 160 -10.76 -3.94 3.01
CA SER A 160 -11.62 -2.77 2.78
C SER A 160 -12.88 -3.14 2.00
N HIS A 161 -14.05 -2.66 2.40
CA HIS A 161 -15.27 -2.96 1.66
C HIS A 161 -16.36 -1.91 1.80
N SER A 162 -17.30 -1.88 0.86
CA SER A 162 -18.48 -1.00 0.94
C SER A 162 -18.11 0.49 1.10
N GLU A 163 -16.93 0.88 0.61
CA GLU A 163 -16.46 2.27 0.68
C GLU A 163 -17.21 3.12 -0.34
N GLY A 164 -17.41 4.40 -0.02
CA GLY A 164 -18.11 5.32 -0.92
C GLY A 164 -17.44 5.48 -2.28
N LEU A 165 -16.10 5.38 -2.35
CA LEU A 165 -15.40 5.46 -3.63
C LEU A 165 -14.19 4.51 -3.78
N TYR A 166 -13.20 4.57 -2.89
CA TYR A 166 -11.92 3.85 -3.03
C TYR A 166 -11.66 2.90 -1.86
N SER A 167 -11.20 1.68 -2.14
CA SER A 167 -10.65 0.80 -1.09
C SER A 167 -9.22 1.18 -0.75
N PHE A 168 -8.31 1.14 -1.72
CA PHE A 168 -6.90 1.44 -1.55
C PHE A 168 -6.46 2.50 -2.54
N ASN A 169 -6.08 3.68 -2.04
CA ASN A 169 -5.62 4.78 -2.88
C ASN A 169 -4.24 5.23 -2.40
N PHE A 170 -3.25 5.13 -3.29
CA PHE A 170 -1.85 5.36 -2.97
C PHE A 170 -1.21 6.37 -3.92
N GLY A 171 -0.70 7.46 -3.37
CA GLY A 171 0.20 8.40 -4.05
C GLY A 171 -0.44 9.74 -4.37
N ASP A 172 0.02 10.37 -5.46
CA ASP A 172 -0.42 11.70 -5.94
C ASP A 172 -0.63 11.62 -7.46
N ASP A 173 -1.57 12.40 -7.98
CA ASP A 173 -1.95 12.35 -9.39
C ASP A 173 -0.85 12.85 -10.34
N VAL A 174 0.20 13.47 -9.79
CA VAL A 174 1.39 13.87 -10.53
C VAL A 174 2.36 12.69 -10.65
N ASN A 175 2.44 12.09 -11.84
CA ASN A 175 3.36 10.97 -12.11
C ASN A 175 4.80 11.25 -11.64
N GLY A 176 5.42 10.23 -11.04
CA GLY A 176 6.82 10.25 -10.59
C GLY A 176 7.09 11.11 -9.35
N SER A 177 6.08 11.83 -8.85
CA SER A 177 6.20 12.64 -7.64
C SER A 177 6.41 11.76 -6.40
N VAL A 178 5.67 10.66 -6.31
CA VAL A 178 5.73 9.65 -5.26
C VAL A 178 6.30 8.35 -5.84
N GLY A 179 7.22 7.72 -5.11
CA GLY A 179 7.79 6.46 -5.54
C GLY A 179 9.14 6.19 -4.91
N GLY A 180 9.47 4.91 -4.76
CA GLY A 180 10.74 4.46 -4.21
C GLY A 180 11.76 4.23 -5.32
N ASP A 181 12.52 3.15 -5.18
CA ASP A 181 13.43 2.66 -6.22
C ASP A 181 13.25 1.14 -6.40
N ARG A 182 14.06 0.53 -7.28
CA ARG A 182 13.95 -0.91 -7.58
C ARG A 182 14.28 -1.82 -6.40
N THR A 183 15.04 -1.33 -5.43
CA THR A 183 15.42 -2.02 -4.18
C THR A 183 14.50 -1.68 -3.02
N HIS A 184 13.86 -0.52 -3.03
CA HIS A 184 12.94 -0.05 -1.99
C HIS A 184 11.60 0.36 -2.63
N PRO A 185 10.82 -0.57 -3.20
CA PRO A 185 9.50 -0.26 -3.75
C PRO A 185 8.46 -0.07 -2.64
N PHE A 186 7.33 0.54 -2.98
CA PHE A 186 6.12 0.49 -2.15
C PHE A 186 5.52 -0.91 -2.26
N ILE A 187 5.48 -1.65 -1.15
CA ILE A 187 5.02 -3.04 -1.11
C ILE A 187 3.70 -3.14 -0.35
N VAL A 188 2.71 -3.77 -0.98
CA VAL A 188 1.45 -4.15 -0.34
C VAL A 188 1.17 -5.64 -0.55
N LYS A 189 0.68 -6.32 0.50
CA LYS A 189 0.50 -7.78 0.47
C LYS A 189 -0.84 -8.25 1.04
N ASN A 190 -1.36 -9.33 0.47
CA ASN A 190 -2.52 -10.08 0.97
C ASN A 190 -3.77 -9.20 1.22
N LEU A 191 -4.06 -8.31 0.28
CA LEU A 191 -5.20 -7.40 0.40
C LEU A 191 -6.51 -8.08 0.03
N ARG A 192 -7.60 -7.66 0.67
CA ARG A 192 -8.96 -8.07 0.31
C ARG A 192 -9.86 -6.86 0.14
N ALA A 193 -10.69 -6.89 -0.90
CA ALA A 193 -11.72 -5.87 -1.07
C ALA A 193 -13.02 -6.41 -1.68
N TRP A 194 -14.15 -5.83 -1.30
CA TRP A 194 -15.43 -6.15 -1.95
C TRP A 194 -16.44 -5.00 -1.92
N GLU A 195 -17.39 -5.03 -2.85
CA GLU A 195 -18.49 -4.04 -2.92
C GLU A 195 -18.00 -2.59 -2.94
N THR A 196 -16.95 -2.32 -3.72
CA THR A 196 -16.33 -0.99 -3.83
C THR A 196 -16.28 -0.54 -5.29
N HIS A 197 -16.36 0.77 -5.53
CA HIS A 197 -16.24 1.34 -6.86
C HIS A 197 -14.81 1.18 -7.44
N TYR A 198 -13.81 1.82 -6.83
CA TYR A 198 -12.40 1.69 -7.22
C TYR A 198 -11.61 0.89 -6.17
N VAL A 199 -11.07 -0.27 -6.56
CA VAL A 199 -10.43 -1.17 -5.59
C VAL A 199 -9.00 -0.73 -5.26
N VAL A 200 -8.13 -0.61 -6.25
CA VAL A 200 -6.75 -0.11 -6.05
C VAL A 200 -6.44 0.99 -7.06
N ARG A 201 -6.04 2.16 -6.57
CA ARG A 201 -5.47 3.27 -7.36
C ARG A 201 -4.01 3.52 -6.95
N PRO A 202 -3.02 2.99 -7.71
CA PRO A 202 -1.60 3.12 -7.38
C PRO A 202 -0.94 4.21 -8.25
N ASN A 203 -1.07 5.48 -7.83
CA ASN A 203 -0.44 6.64 -8.46
C ASN A 203 0.92 6.98 -7.83
N LEU A 204 1.84 6.04 -7.95
CA LEU A 204 3.23 6.14 -7.48
C LEU A 204 4.11 5.23 -8.34
N SER A 205 5.43 5.42 -8.35
CA SER A 205 6.37 4.51 -9.04
C SER A 205 6.99 3.47 -8.12
N HIS A 206 7.53 2.39 -8.71
CA HIS A 206 8.16 1.26 -8.03
C HIS A 206 7.20 0.61 -7.02
N PHE A 207 6.17 -0.05 -7.54
CA PHE A 207 5.09 -0.62 -6.75
C PHE A 207 5.05 -2.14 -6.87
N LEU A 208 4.93 -2.84 -5.74
CA LEU A 208 4.69 -4.27 -5.68
C LEU A 208 3.38 -4.56 -4.96
N LEU A 209 2.43 -5.15 -5.67
CA LEU A 209 1.23 -5.73 -5.10
C LEU A 209 1.28 -7.26 -5.25
N ASP A 210 1.29 -7.95 -4.12
CA ASP A 210 1.38 -9.42 -4.06
C ASP A 210 0.28 -10.00 -3.18
N GLY A 211 -0.71 -10.64 -3.81
CA GLY A 211 -1.90 -11.12 -3.12
C GLY A 211 -2.96 -10.02 -3.06
N LEU A 212 -3.93 -10.10 -3.96
CA LEU A 212 -5.16 -9.29 -3.91
C LEU A 212 -6.35 -10.16 -4.29
N THR A 213 -7.36 -10.21 -3.41
CA THR A 213 -8.63 -10.88 -3.69
C THR A 213 -9.76 -9.85 -3.69
N VAL A 214 -10.52 -9.82 -4.78
CA VAL A 214 -11.62 -8.86 -4.97
C VAL A 214 -12.92 -9.59 -5.31
N SER A 215 -14.03 -9.13 -4.73
CA SER A 215 -15.38 -9.56 -5.12
C SER A 215 -16.29 -8.36 -5.39
N ASN A 216 -17.05 -8.38 -6.47
CA ASN A 216 -18.09 -7.35 -6.76
C ASN A 216 -17.53 -5.91 -6.76
N GLY A 217 -16.31 -5.71 -7.28
CA GLY A 217 -15.77 -4.36 -7.52
C GLY A 217 -16.23 -3.80 -8.88
N VAL A 218 -16.21 -2.48 -9.06
CA VAL A 218 -16.45 -1.88 -10.39
C VAL A 218 -15.16 -1.79 -11.20
N TYR A 219 -14.08 -1.32 -10.58
CA TYR A 219 -12.73 -1.19 -11.15
C TYR A 219 -11.72 -1.91 -10.26
N GLY A 220 -10.91 -2.79 -10.84
CA GLY A 220 -9.89 -3.56 -10.11
C GLY A 220 -8.62 -2.74 -9.84
N ILE A 221 -7.62 -2.87 -10.72
CA ILE A 221 -6.50 -1.91 -10.76
C ILE A 221 -6.93 -0.72 -11.61
N TYR A 222 -7.13 0.43 -10.97
CA TYR A 222 -7.62 1.65 -11.58
C TYR A 222 -6.51 2.70 -11.67
N HIS A 223 -6.42 3.39 -12.80
CA HIS A 223 -5.55 4.56 -12.99
C HIS A 223 -4.06 4.39 -12.54
N PRO A 224 -3.38 3.25 -12.78
CA PRO A 224 -1.99 3.06 -12.36
C PRO A 224 -1.00 3.94 -13.14
N ASP A 225 0.13 4.31 -12.51
CA ASP A 225 1.25 4.98 -13.18
C ASP A 225 2.01 4.03 -14.14
N TYR A 226 2.09 2.75 -13.76
CA TYR A 226 2.85 1.72 -14.44
C TYR A 226 4.34 2.11 -14.65
N ASP A 227 5.02 2.61 -13.63
CA ASP A 227 6.48 2.83 -13.68
C ASP A 227 7.20 1.88 -12.73
N ALA A 228 7.68 0.75 -13.28
CA ALA A 228 8.25 -0.39 -12.54
C ALA A 228 7.23 -1.04 -11.57
N HIS A 229 6.02 -1.31 -12.06
CA HIS A 229 4.98 -1.97 -11.26
C HIS A 229 5.02 -3.48 -11.40
N VAL A 230 4.85 -4.19 -10.30
CA VAL A 230 4.77 -5.65 -10.24
C VAL A 230 3.48 -6.04 -9.55
N TYR A 231 2.64 -6.77 -10.26
CA TYR A 231 1.36 -7.30 -9.78
C TYR A 231 1.42 -8.82 -9.81
N ARG A 232 1.21 -9.48 -8.68
CA ARG A 232 1.17 -10.95 -8.66
C ARG A 232 0.14 -11.52 -7.72
N ASN A 233 -0.34 -12.72 -8.04
CA ASN A 233 -1.30 -13.47 -7.25
C ASN A 233 -2.60 -12.69 -7.03
N ILE A 234 -3.25 -12.31 -8.13
CA ILE A 234 -4.47 -11.48 -8.10
C ILE A 234 -5.68 -12.30 -8.55
N THR A 235 -6.76 -12.24 -7.76
CA THR A 235 -8.06 -12.79 -8.15
C THR A 235 -9.11 -11.69 -8.13
N PHE A 236 -9.68 -11.41 -9.30
CA PHE A 236 -10.85 -10.55 -9.47
C PHE A 236 -12.08 -11.44 -9.69
N THR A 237 -13.07 -11.38 -8.81
CA THR A 237 -14.34 -12.10 -8.96
C THR A 237 -15.46 -11.09 -9.18
N LYS A 238 -16.22 -11.25 -10.27
CA LYS A 238 -17.35 -10.37 -10.61
C LYS A 238 -16.98 -8.89 -10.61
N VAL A 239 -15.76 -8.58 -11.06
CA VAL A 239 -15.38 -7.18 -11.31
C VAL A 239 -16.03 -6.75 -12.63
N GLY A 240 -16.76 -5.64 -12.58
CA GLY A 240 -17.60 -5.17 -13.66
C GLY A 240 -16.83 -4.46 -14.77
N SER A 241 -16.80 -3.13 -14.68
CA SER A 241 -16.36 -2.24 -15.74
C SER A 241 -14.94 -2.54 -16.22
N GLU A 242 -13.95 -2.52 -15.32
CA GLU A 242 -12.54 -2.57 -15.73
C GLU A 242 -11.68 -3.30 -14.70
N PRO A 243 -11.52 -4.62 -14.83
CA PRO A 243 -10.67 -5.39 -13.92
C PRO A 243 -9.20 -4.92 -13.92
N ILE A 244 -8.64 -4.67 -15.10
CA ILE A 244 -7.30 -4.09 -15.28
C ILE A 244 -7.42 -2.87 -16.19
N ASN A 245 -7.24 -1.68 -15.63
CA ASN A 245 -7.26 -0.41 -16.35
C ASN A 245 -5.89 -0.13 -17.01
N ARG A 246 -5.90 0.77 -17.98
CA ARG A 246 -4.72 1.32 -18.65
C ARG A 246 -4.01 2.36 -17.75
N GLY A 247 -2.80 2.75 -18.13
CA GLY A 247 -2.08 3.78 -17.38
C GLY A 247 -2.78 5.14 -17.48
N HIS A 248 -2.93 5.85 -16.35
CA HIS A 248 -3.60 7.14 -16.22
C HIS A 248 -4.91 7.27 -17.02
N ASP A 249 -5.80 6.26 -16.97
CA ASP A 249 -7.12 6.17 -17.65
C ASP A 249 -7.40 7.26 -18.70
N ASP A 250 -7.81 8.46 -18.27
CA ASP A 250 -8.18 9.62 -19.11
C ASP A 250 -7.08 10.07 -20.09
N GLU A 251 -5.82 10.02 -19.67
CA GLU A 251 -4.66 10.36 -20.50
C GLU A 251 -4.19 9.17 -21.33
N SER A 252 -4.47 7.94 -20.87
CA SER A 252 -4.04 6.70 -21.54
C SER A 252 -2.52 6.63 -21.74
N ILE A 253 -1.78 6.98 -20.69
CA ILE A 253 -0.32 7.07 -20.67
C ILE A 253 0.26 6.00 -19.75
N GLN A 254 1.20 5.21 -20.26
CA GLN A 254 2.00 4.29 -19.46
C GLN A 254 3.41 4.87 -19.27
N HIS A 255 3.83 5.14 -18.04
CA HIS A 255 5.09 5.84 -17.79
C HIS A 255 6.33 4.95 -17.81
N GLY A 256 6.18 3.64 -17.58
CA GLY A 256 7.28 2.69 -17.60
C GLY A 256 6.78 1.25 -17.76
N ASP A 257 7.60 0.30 -17.33
CA ASP A 257 7.26 -1.11 -17.49
C ASP A 257 6.40 -1.63 -16.34
N PHE A 258 5.57 -2.63 -16.64
CA PHE A 258 4.84 -3.37 -15.61
C PHE A 258 4.78 -4.88 -15.88
N THR A 259 4.55 -5.66 -14.83
CA THR A 259 4.26 -7.08 -14.91
C THR A 259 2.98 -7.47 -14.17
N TYR A 260 2.23 -8.42 -14.75
CA TYR A 260 1.15 -9.16 -14.10
C TYR A 260 1.46 -10.65 -14.16
N GLU A 261 1.44 -11.31 -13.01
CA GLU A 261 1.69 -12.75 -12.89
C GLU A 261 0.64 -13.44 -12.02
N ASN A 262 0.17 -14.62 -12.43
CA ASN A 262 -0.82 -15.40 -11.68
C ASN A 262 -2.11 -14.60 -11.43
N VAL A 263 -2.77 -14.20 -12.52
CA VAL A 263 -4.00 -13.39 -12.48
C VAL A 263 -5.21 -14.20 -12.90
N ARG A 264 -6.28 -14.13 -12.11
CA ARG A 264 -7.55 -14.80 -12.40
C ARG A 264 -8.68 -13.77 -12.46
N LEU A 265 -9.33 -13.64 -13.61
CA LEU A 265 -10.56 -12.88 -13.81
C LEU A 265 -11.73 -13.85 -13.82
N VAL A 266 -12.46 -13.98 -12.72
CA VAL A 266 -13.56 -14.95 -12.56
C VAL A 266 -14.89 -14.23 -12.69
N ASP A 267 -15.72 -14.65 -13.65
CA ASP A 267 -17.06 -14.09 -13.88
C ASP A 267 -17.12 -12.55 -13.99
N CYS A 268 -16.04 -11.94 -14.49
CA CYS A 268 -15.97 -10.51 -14.73
C CYS A 268 -16.77 -10.15 -15.99
N ARG A 269 -17.54 -9.06 -15.92
CA ARG A 269 -18.50 -8.65 -16.96
C ARG A 269 -18.31 -7.18 -17.29
N SER A 270 -17.62 -6.89 -18.40
CA SER A 270 -17.44 -5.52 -18.86
C SER A 270 -18.42 -5.17 -19.99
N GLY A 271 -19.14 -4.06 -19.82
CA GLY A 271 -20.13 -3.61 -20.80
C GLY A 271 -19.51 -2.98 -22.05
N ARG A 272 -18.66 -1.98 -21.88
CA ARG A 272 -18.06 -1.21 -22.98
C ARG A 272 -16.61 -1.59 -23.24
N ASP A 273 -15.91 -1.95 -22.18
CA ASP A 273 -14.46 -1.99 -22.12
C ASP A 273 -13.92 -3.43 -22.22
N PRO A 274 -12.64 -3.62 -22.58
CA PRO A 274 -12.01 -4.94 -22.49
C PRO A 274 -11.79 -5.32 -21.03
N LEU A 275 -11.55 -6.61 -20.78
CA LEU A 275 -11.15 -7.09 -19.45
C LEU A 275 -9.79 -6.53 -19.01
N ILE A 276 -8.90 -6.30 -19.97
CA ILE A 276 -7.57 -5.72 -19.79
C ILE A 276 -7.45 -4.53 -20.75
N GLN A 277 -7.39 -3.33 -20.19
CA GLN A 277 -7.14 -2.13 -20.96
C GLN A 277 -5.65 -1.86 -21.13
N LEU A 278 -5.31 -1.41 -22.33
CA LEU A 278 -3.96 -1.09 -22.75
C LEU A 278 -3.82 0.43 -22.92
N ALA A 279 -2.68 0.99 -22.53
CA ALA A 279 -2.39 2.39 -22.72
C ALA A 279 -2.18 2.70 -24.20
N CYS A 280 -2.56 3.91 -24.59
CA CYS A 280 -2.42 4.34 -25.97
C CYS A 280 -0.97 4.69 -26.31
N THR A 281 -0.26 5.35 -25.39
CA THR A 281 1.09 5.90 -25.61
C THR A 281 1.95 5.83 -24.35
N SER A 282 3.25 6.03 -24.53
CA SER A 282 4.23 6.24 -23.45
C SER A 282 5.06 7.48 -23.74
N PRO A 283 5.55 8.20 -22.70
CA PRO A 283 6.55 9.25 -22.85
C PRO A 283 7.98 8.69 -22.99
N ARG A 284 8.16 7.36 -22.93
CA ARG A 284 9.45 6.67 -23.06
C ARG A 284 9.41 5.67 -24.21
N THR A 285 10.51 5.55 -24.96
CA THR A 285 10.67 4.49 -25.95
C THR A 285 10.84 3.13 -25.28
N GLY A 286 10.30 2.07 -25.88
CA GLY A 286 10.55 0.69 -25.44
C GLY A 286 9.73 0.24 -24.24
N THR A 287 8.80 1.06 -23.75
CA THR A 287 7.89 0.72 -22.66
C THR A 287 7.06 -0.53 -22.95
N ALA A 288 7.02 -1.45 -21.99
CA ALA A 288 6.35 -2.72 -22.12
C ALA A 288 5.51 -3.15 -20.90
N GLY A 289 4.39 -3.83 -21.17
CA GLY A 289 3.62 -4.57 -20.17
C GLY A 289 3.73 -6.07 -20.41
N HIS A 290 3.98 -6.86 -19.36
CA HIS A 290 4.10 -8.31 -19.46
C HIS A 290 3.04 -9.03 -18.62
N PHE A 291 2.38 -10.01 -19.21
CA PHE A 291 1.37 -10.85 -18.57
C PHE A 291 1.82 -12.31 -18.62
N ARG A 292 1.80 -13.02 -17.49
CA ARG A 292 2.10 -14.45 -17.41
C ARG A 292 1.08 -15.15 -16.53
N ASN A 293 0.64 -16.34 -16.94
CA ASN A 293 -0.35 -17.13 -16.20
C ASN A 293 -1.62 -16.30 -15.87
N VAL A 294 -2.22 -15.72 -16.92
CA VAL A 294 -3.46 -14.94 -16.82
C VAL A 294 -4.60 -15.78 -17.37
N SER A 295 -5.69 -15.88 -16.61
CA SER A 295 -6.89 -16.63 -16.99
C SER A 295 -8.14 -15.81 -16.72
N TRP A 296 -9.19 -16.06 -17.50
CA TRP A 296 -10.45 -15.32 -17.39
C TRP A 296 -11.68 -16.24 -17.42
N PRO A 297 -11.75 -17.27 -16.53
CA PRO A 297 -12.82 -18.25 -16.53
C PRO A 297 -14.17 -17.58 -16.31
N GLY A 298 -15.12 -17.92 -17.20
CA GLY A 298 -16.47 -17.38 -17.13
C GLY A 298 -16.53 -15.86 -17.33
N SER A 299 -15.43 -15.16 -17.67
CA SER A 299 -15.39 -13.70 -17.86
C SER A 299 -15.54 -13.30 -19.32
N GLU A 300 -16.23 -12.19 -19.58
CA GLU A 300 -16.49 -11.71 -20.93
C GLU A 300 -16.70 -10.20 -20.94
N SER A 301 -16.33 -9.56 -22.04
CA SER A 301 -16.84 -8.21 -22.37
C SER A 301 -17.95 -8.32 -23.42
N ARG A 302 -18.80 -7.30 -23.56
CA ARG A 302 -19.91 -7.29 -24.54
C ARG A 302 -19.47 -7.58 -25.98
N GLN A 303 -18.24 -7.23 -26.35
CA GLN A 303 -17.66 -7.48 -27.68
C GLN A 303 -16.78 -8.73 -27.72
N GLY A 304 -16.76 -9.54 -26.65
CA GLY A 304 -15.93 -10.74 -26.53
C GLY A 304 -14.42 -10.45 -26.50
N LYS A 305 -14.01 -9.20 -26.27
CA LYS A 305 -12.60 -8.77 -26.28
C LYS A 305 -11.98 -8.89 -24.88
N VAL A 306 -10.76 -9.41 -24.83
CA VAL A 306 -9.96 -9.50 -23.61
C VAL A 306 -9.05 -8.28 -23.50
N VAL A 307 -8.41 -7.86 -24.59
CA VAL A 307 -7.46 -6.74 -24.64
C VAL A 307 -7.88 -5.68 -25.67
N ASP A 308 -7.85 -4.40 -25.29
CA ASP A 308 -8.11 -3.25 -26.18
C ASP A 308 -7.66 -1.93 -25.51
N LEU A 309 -7.78 -0.79 -26.18
CA LEU A 309 -7.42 0.51 -25.58
C LEU A 309 -8.48 1.09 -24.60
N GLY A 310 -9.67 0.50 -24.49
CA GLY A 310 -10.78 1.04 -23.67
C GLY A 310 -11.52 2.22 -24.33
N GLY A 311 -12.62 2.66 -23.71
CA GLY A 311 -13.55 3.65 -24.22
C GLY A 311 -13.40 5.08 -23.71
N GLY A 312 -12.58 5.34 -22.69
CA GLY A 312 -12.44 6.67 -22.09
C GLY A 312 -11.83 7.73 -23.03
N PRO A 313 -11.69 8.99 -22.55
CA PRO A 313 -10.98 10.04 -23.26
C PRO A 313 -9.63 9.53 -23.76
N ARG A 314 -9.24 9.95 -24.97
CA ARG A 314 -8.00 9.50 -25.60
C ARG A 314 -7.13 10.71 -25.88
N ASN A 315 -5.91 10.67 -25.37
CA ASN A 315 -4.89 11.63 -25.72
C ASN A 315 -4.60 11.57 -27.23
N SER A 316 -4.62 12.73 -27.90
CA SER A 316 -4.25 12.85 -29.32
C SER A 316 -2.73 12.96 -29.51
N LYS A 317 -1.98 13.28 -28.45
CA LYS A 317 -0.53 13.37 -28.43
C LYS A 317 0.07 11.98 -28.23
N LEU A 318 0.34 11.34 -29.36
CA LEU A 318 1.04 10.06 -29.42
C LEU A 318 2.55 10.31 -29.48
N GLU A 319 3.29 9.83 -28.48
CA GLU A 319 4.74 10.01 -28.39
C GLU A 319 5.46 8.72 -28.78
N HIS A 320 5.29 7.67 -27.99
CA HIS A 320 5.91 6.37 -28.23
C HIS A 320 4.91 5.21 -28.07
N ALA A 321 5.10 4.17 -28.88
CA ALA A 321 4.30 2.96 -28.82
C ALA A 321 4.58 2.18 -27.53
N VAL A 322 3.53 1.55 -26.99
CA VAL A 322 3.64 0.59 -25.89
C VAL A 322 3.47 -0.81 -26.43
N THR A 323 4.31 -1.74 -25.97
CA THR A 323 4.26 -3.15 -26.37
C THR A 323 3.75 -4.02 -25.23
N TYR A 324 2.84 -4.94 -25.51
CA TYR A 324 2.35 -5.89 -24.51
C TYR A 324 2.69 -7.33 -24.87
N TYR A 325 3.19 -8.09 -23.92
CA TYR A 325 3.58 -9.49 -24.10
C TYR A 325 2.73 -10.40 -23.21
N PHE A 326 2.05 -11.37 -23.82
CA PHE A 326 1.28 -12.41 -23.15
C PHE A 326 2.03 -13.73 -23.25
N HIS A 327 2.64 -14.14 -22.14
CA HIS A 327 3.46 -15.34 -22.03
C HIS A 327 2.57 -16.56 -21.76
N GLY A 328 2.74 -17.61 -22.57
CA GLY A 328 1.92 -18.82 -22.49
C GLY A 328 0.53 -18.67 -23.12
N TYR A 329 0.37 -17.75 -24.07
CA TYR A 329 -0.89 -17.53 -24.79
C TYR A 329 -0.67 -17.49 -26.31
N PRO A 330 -1.50 -18.18 -27.13
CA PRO A 330 -2.63 -19.03 -26.72
C PRO A 330 -2.20 -20.40 -26.18
N THR A 331 -0.94 -20.79 -26.38
CA THR A 331 -0.38 -22.06 -25.91
C THR A 331 0.79 -21.81 -24.93
N PRO A 332 1.08 -22.75 -24.01
CA PRO A 332 2.08 -22.54 -22.95
C PRO A 332 3.49 -22.14 -23.42
N ASP A 333 3.90 -22.56 -24.62
CA ASP A 333 5.25 -22.33 -25.15
C ASP A 333 5.36 -21.07 -26.02
N GLU A 334 4.27 -20.31 -26.17
CA GLU A 334 4.20 -19.16 -27.06
C GLU A 334 4.11 -17.83 -26.31
N VAL A 335 4.68 -16.78 -26.91
CA VAL A 335 4.48 -15.41 -26.47
C VAL A 335 3.70 -14.68 -27.56
N THR A 336 2.56 -14.12 -27.20
CA THR A 336 1.80 -13.21 -28.08
C THR A 336 2.19 -11.78 -27.79
N LYS A 337 2.63 -11.04 -28.83
CA LYS A 337 2.88 -9.61 -28.77
C LYS A 337 1.65 -8.85 -29.26
N VAL A 338 1.18 -7.88 -28.48
CA VAL A 338 0.05 -7.01 -28.79
C VAL A 338 0.55 -5.57 -28.91
N VAL A 339 0.13 -4.88 -29.97
CA VAL A 339 0.46 -3.47 -30.25
C VAL A 339 -0.77 -2.67 -30.64
N SER A 340 -0.72 -1.37 -30.39
CA SER A 340 -1.78 -0.43 -30.76
C SER A 340 -1.80 -0.16 -32.26
N THR A 341 -3.00 -0.13 -32.85
CA THR A 341 -3.22 0.31 -34.25
C THR A 341 -2.88 1.79 -34.48
N LYS A 342 -2.71 2.57 -33.40
CA LYS A 342 -2.25 3.96 -33.46
C LYS A 342 -0.78 4.09 -33.84
N PHE A 343 -0.01 3.02 -33.72
CA PHE A 343 1.40 2.95 -34.09
C PHE A 343 1.62 1.87 -35.17
N PRO A 344 1.21 2.11 -36.42
CA PRO A 344 1.28 1.10 -37.49
C PRO A 344 2.72 0.61 -37.74
N ALA A 345 3.74 1.45 -37.52
CA ALA A 345 5.14 1.06 -37.63
C ALA A 345 5.59 0.02 -36.60
N SER A 346 4.81 -0.20 -35.53
CA SER A 346 5.07 -1.23 -34.52
C SER A 346 4.48 -2.59 -34.88
N ALA A 347 3.75 -2.70 -36.00
CA ALA A 347 3.10 -3.91 -36.49
C ALA A 347 3.66 -4.34 -37.85
N GLY A 348 4.18 -5.56 -37.95
CA GLY A 348 4.53 -6.21 -39.21
C GLY A 348 3.32 -6.79 -39.95
N ALA A 349 3.54 -7.40 -41.12
CA ALA A 349 2.48 -8.01 -41.94
C ALA A 349 1.78 -9.20 -41.26
N GLU A 350 2.44 -9.82 -40.29
CA GLU A 350 1.96 -10.93 -39.48
C GLU A 350 0.95 -10.51 -38.39
N PHE A 351 0.81 -9.22 -38.11
CA PHE A 351 -0.07 -8.71 -37.06
C PHE A 351 -1.52 -8.66 -37.52
N GLY A 352 -2.40 -9.35 -36.80
CA GLY A 352 -3.82 -9.46 -37.12
C GLY A 352 -4.73 -9.32 -35.91
N SER A 353 -6.04 -9.46 -36.14
CA SER A 353 -7.02 -9.64 -35.06
C SER A 353 -7.02 -11.11 -34.60
N VAL A 354 -7.08 -11.34 -33.31
CA VAL A 354 -7.27 -12.66 -32.70
C VAL A 354 -8.70 -12.74 -32.16
N GLU A 355 -9.48 -13.70 -32.68
CA GLU A 355 -10.88 -13.90 -32.28
C GLU A 355 -11.00 -14.06 -30.76
N LYS A 356 -12.00 -13.39 -30.17
CA LYS A 356 -12.28 -13.41 -28.72
C LYS A 356 -11.12 -12.99 -27.81
N PHE A 357 -10.11 -12.31 -28.36
CA PHE A 357 -8.97 -11.81 -27.59
C PHE A 357 -8.73 -10.33 -27.85
N THR A 358 -8.46 -9.93 -29.10
CA THR A 358 -8.17 -8.53 -29.44
C THR A 358 -9.44 -7.75 -29.73
N GLY A 359 -9.52 -6.52 -29.21
CA GLY A 359 -10.45 -5.50 -29.69
C GLY A 359 -9.96 -4.78 -30.95
N LYS A 360 -10.74 -3.80 -31.40
CA LYS A 360 -10.53 -3.14 -32.71
C LYS A 360 -9.28 -2.26 -32.76
N ASP A 361 -8.86 -1.71 -31.62
CA ASP A 361 -7.80 -0.71 -31.57
C ASP A 361 -6.41 -1.34 -31.42
N VAL A 362 -6.30 -2.67 -31.37
CA VAL A 362 -5.04 -3.41 -31.22
C VAL A 362 -4.89 -4.55 -32.24
N ARG A 363 -3.65 -5.00 -32.44
CA ARG A 363 -3.30 -6.16 -33.26
C ARG A 363 -2.33 -7.06 -32.51
N ALA A 364 -2.36 -8.36 -32.79
CA ALA A 364 -1.49 -9.36 -32.19
C ALA A 364 -0.76 -10.19 -33.23
N ALA A 365 0.41 -10.68 -32.84
CA ALA A 365 1.16 -11.70 -33.55
C ALA A 365 1.95 -12.58 -32.56
N LYS A 366 2.36 -13.77 -33.01
CA LYS A 366 3.35 -14.56 -32.29
C LYS A 366 4.68 -13.79 -32.27
N SER A 367 5.27 -13.68 -31.09
CA SER A 367 6.57 -13.05 -30.88
C SER A 367 7.69 -14.09 -30.88
N ALA A 368 8.90 -13.66 -31.24
CA ALA A 368 10.10 -14.37 -30.80
C ALA A 368 10.12 -14.47 -29.26
N PRO A 369 10.75 -15.52 -28.69
CA PRO A 369 10.87 -15.65 -27.24
C PRO A 369 11.46 -14.39 -26.60
N VAL A 370 10.81 -13.91 -25.55
CA VAL A 370 11.25 -12.78 -24.73
C VAL A 370 11.13 -13.17 -23.27
N ALA A 371 12.09 -12.77 -22.44
CA ALA A 371 12.05 -13.07 -21.02
C ALA A 371 10.90 -12.33 -20.33
N PHE A 372 10.31 -12.95 -19.30
CA PHE A 372 9.46 -12.23 -18.37
C PHE A 372 10.35 -11.40 -17.44
N PRO A 373 10.25 -10.06 -17.43
CA PRO A 373 11.25 -9.21 -16.80
C PRO A 373 11.13 -9.22 -15.27
N GLN A 374 12.27 -9.12 -14.60
CA GLN A 374 12.31 -8.77 -13.17
C GLN A 374 12.43 -7.25 -13.05
N LEU A 375 11.35 -6.57 -12.67
CA LEU A 375 11.34 -5.11 -12.55
C LEU A 375 11.84 -4.61 -11.19
N LEU A 376 11.60 -5.38 -10.13
CA LEU A 376 11.96 -5.02 -8.76
C LEU A 376 12.83 -6.11 -8.14
N ALA A 377 13.73 -5.70 -7.25
CA ALA A 377 14.54 -6.57 -6.41
C ALA A 377 14.52 -6.02 -4.97
N PRO A 378 13.38 -6.13 -4.26
CA PRO A 378 13.24 -5.57 -2.93
C PRO A 378 14.33 -6.05 -1.98
N ALA A 379 14.99 -5.13 -1.30
CA ALA A 379 15.95 -5.39 -0.25
C ALA A 379 15.27 -5.28 1.12
N ASP A 380 15.74 -6.10 2.06
CA ASP A 380 15.41 -6.00 3.47
C ASP A 380 16.64 -5.49 4.22
N ASP A 381 16.79 -4.17 4.28
CA ASP A 381 17.94 -3.47 4.86
C ASP A 381 17.56 -2.49 5.97
N LEU A 382 16.29 -2.50 6.38
CA LEU A 382 15.80 -1.78 7.53
C LEU A 382 15.88 -2.69 8.76
N PRO A 383 16.34 -2.17 9.91
CA PRO A 383 16.29 -2.91 11.16
C PRO A 383 14.87 -2.94 11.74
N PRO A 384 14.56 -3.94 12.57
CA PRO A 384 13.31 -3.97 13.31
C PRO A 384 13.14 -2.77 14.25
N ALA A 385 11.89 -2.44 14.54
CA ALA A 385 11.51 -1.44 15.53
C ALA A 385 10.78 -2.09 16.71
N THR A 386 11.43 -2.14 17.88
CA THR A 386 10.92 -2.80 19.09
C THR A 386 10.28 -1.81 20.05
N VAL A 387 9.21 -2.22 20.73
CA VAL A 387 8.55 -1.44 21.77
C VAL A 387 8.21 -2.33 22.97
N ILE A 388 8.74 -2.02 24.15
CA ILE A 388 8.23 -2.51 25.43
C ILE A 388 6.85 -1.87 25.68
N THR A 389 5.82 -2.69 25.90
CA THR A 389 4.44 -2.24 26.15
C THR A 389 4.03 -2.41 27.60
N SER A 390 4.68 -3.30 28.34
CA SER A 390 4.48 -3.41 29.77
C SER A 390 5.67 -4.05 30.47
N ALA A 391 5.91 -3.64 31.71
CA ALA A 391 6.80 -4.31 32.64
C ALA A 391 6.07 -4.38 33.99
N ARG A 392 5.78 -5.59 34.48
CA ARG A 392 5.00 -5.80 35.70
C ARG A 392 5.69 -6.76 36.65
N LYS A 393 5.92 -6.32 37.89
CA LYS A 393 6.40 -7.16 38.98
C LYS A 393 5.39 -8.28 39.27
N GLN A 394 5.88 -9.51 39.32
CA GLN A 394 5.14 -10.72 39.61
C GLN A 394 5.26 -11.07 41.10
N ALA A 395 4.44 -12.01 41.57
CA ALA A 395 4.41 -12.42 42.97
C ALA A 395 5.74 -13.02 43.46
N ASP A 396 6.54 -13.61 42.57
CA ASP A 396 7.87 -14.16 42.87
C ASP A 396 8.99 -13.09 42.87
N GLY A 397 8.64 -11.81 42.72
CA GLY A 397 9.56 -10.68 42.69
C GLY A 397 10.24 -10.45 41.34
N LYS A 398 10.07 -11.33 40.35
CA LYS A 398 10.53 -11.11 38.98
C LYS A 398 9.60 -10.17 38.23
N TRP A 399 10.00 -9.73 37.04
CA TRP A 399 9.24 -8.85 36.19
C TRP A 399 8.88 -9.55 34.89
N LEU A 400 7.59 -9.59 34.60
CA LEU A 400 7.07 -9.95 33.28
C LEU A 400 7.14 -8.71 32.39
N VAL A 401 7.99 -8.77 31.37
CA VAL A 401 8.16 -7.72 30.37
C VAL A 401 7.55 -8.21 29.07
N ARG A 402 6.72 -7.37 28.45
CA ARG A 402 6.09 -7.64 27.16
C ARG A 402 6.34 -6.50 26.20
N GLY A 403 6.30 -6.83 24.93
CA GLY A 403 6.40 -5.84 23.88
C GLY A 403 5.95 -6.34 22.53
N VAL A 404 6.13 -5.46 21.56
CA VAL A 404 5.86 -5.70 20.14
C VAL A 404 7.11 -5.31 19.36
N THR A 405 7.41 -6.02 18.30
CA THR A 405 8.43 -5.64 17.32
C THR A 405 7.78 -5.66 15.94
N GLN A 406 8.06 -4.65 15.12
CA GLN A 406 7.58 -4.57 13.74
C GLN A 406 8.77 -4.43 12.78
N ASP A 407 8.63 -4.98 11.59
CA ASP A 407 9.68 -5.05 10.59
C ASP A 407 9.10 -5.20 9.17
N ASN A 408 9.87 -4.81 8.15
CA ASN A 408 9.56 -5.07 6.73
C ASN A 408 9.90 -6.51 6.31
N GLY A 409 10.64 -7.25 7.12
CA GLY A 409 10.97 -8.67 7.00
C GLY A 409 10.40 -9.55 8.12
N GLU A 410 11.14 -10.60 8.47
CA GLU A 410 10.80 -11.58 9.50
C GLU A 410 11.68 -11.34 10.75
N VAL A 411 11.07 -11.07 11.91
CA VAL A 411 11.82 -10.93 13.16
C VAL A 411 12.26 -12.32 13.65
N THR A 412 13.55 -12.48 13.97
CA THR A 412 14.13 -13.78 14.35
C THR A 412 14.66 -13.82 15.77
N ASP A 413 15.10 -12.67 16.29
CA ASP A 413 15.63 -12.56 17.65
C ASP A 413 15.20 -11.25 18.30
N ILE A 414 14.82 -11.35 19.57
CA ILE A 414 14.43 -10.22 20.42
C ILE A 414 15.11 -10.43 21.76
N THR A 415 15.80 -9.41 22.25
CA THR A 415 16.49 -9.46 23.54
C THR A 415 15.99 -8.36 24.45
N VAL A 416 15.95 -8.64 25.75
CA VAL A 416 15.72 -7.66 26.81
C VAL A 416 16.86 -7.79 27.83
N ASN A 417 17.62 -6.72 28.04
CA ASN A 417 18.82 -6.73 28.88
C ASN A 417 19.81 -7.87 28.51
N GLY A 418 19.95 -8.15 27.21
CA GLY A 418 20.82 -9.20 26.66
C GLY A 418 20.28 -10.63 26.78
N GLN A 419 19.08 -10.83 27.36
CA GLN A 419 18.43 -12.14 27.46
C GLN A 419 17.37 -12.31 26.38
N ARG A 420 17.31 -13.48 25.75
CA ARG A 420 16.38 -13.76 24.66
C ARG A 420 14.94 -13.82 25.15
N ALA A 421 14.08 -13.00 24.53
CA ALA A 421 12.64 -13.04 24.76
C ALA A 421 11.97 -14.13 23.91
N LYS A 422 10.82 -14.61 24.37
CA LYS A 422 9.99 -15.55 23.62
C LYS A 422 9.09 -14.77 22.68
N ILE A 423 9.17 -15.06 21.38
CA ILE A 423 8.14 -14.64 20.40
C ILE A 423 6.88 -15.47 20.67
N VAL A 424 5.78 -14.80 21.00
CA VAL A 424 4.48 -15.40 21.31
C VAL A 424 3.68 -15.60 20.04
N THR A 425 3.64 -14.58 19.19
CA THR A 425 2.96 -14.57 17.90
C THR A 425 3.77 -13.75 16.91
N GLN A 426 3.75 -14.14 15.63
CA GLN A 426 4.32 -13.36 14.54
C GLN A 426 3.44 -13.51 13.30
N GLN A 427 2.94 -12.39 12.79
CA GLN A 427 2.15 -12.34 11.57
C GLN A 427 2.32 -10.97 10.93
N ALA A 428 2.35 -10.94 9.60
CA ALA A 428 2.42 -9.70 8.84
C ALA A 428 3.57 -8.77 9.27
N GLY A 429 4.74 -9.31 9.63
CA GLY A 429 5.92 -8.53 10.06
C GLY A 429 5.81 -7.96 11.47
N VAL A 430 4.80 -8.37 12.25
CA VAL A 430 4.56 -7.91 13.63
C VAL A 430 4.69 -9.09 14.59
N ALA A 431 5.63 -8.98 15.53
CA ALA A 431 5.95 -9.98 16.53
C ALA A 431 5.56 -9.51 17.94
N ASP A 432 4.67 -10.23 18.62
CA ASP A 432 4.43 -10.03 20.05
C ASP A 432 5.39 -10.92 20.84
N TRP A 433 5.97 -10.38 21.91
CA TRP A 433 6.98 -11.10 22.67
C TRP A 433 6.86 -10.86 24.17
N GLU A 434 7.38 -11.81 24.94
CA GLU A 434 7.45 -11.71 26.40
C GLU A 434 8.72 -12.35 26.97
N ILE A 435 9.12 -11.87 28.14
CA ILE A 435 10.22 -12.43 28.93
C ILE A 435 9.96 -12.19 30.41
N THR A 436 10.43 -13.10 31.27
CA THR A 436 10.45 -12.89 32.71
C THR A 436 11.89 -12.72 33.17
N LEU A 437 12.21 -11.59 33.81
CA LEU A 437 13.56 -11.24 34.25
C LEU A 437 13.58 -10.90 35.74
N PRO A 438 14.75 -11.01 36.42
CA PRO A 438 14.93 -10.41 37.75
C PRO A 438 14.64 -8.90 37.74
N ALA A 439 14.43 -8.33 38.93
CA ALA A 439 14.24 -6.89 39.07
C ALA A 439 15.44 -6.11 38.51
N ALA A 440 15.13 -5.08 37.73
CA ALA A 440 16.08 -4.15 37.14
C ALA A 440 15.51 -2.73 37.27
N GLY A 441 16.37 -1.71 37.39
CA GLY A 441 15.92 -0.31 37.36
C GLY A 441 15.51 0.17 35.95
N GLU A 442 15.91 -0.58 34.92
CA GLU A 442 15.63 -0.30 33.52
C GLU A 442 15.59 -1.60 32.70
N PHE A 443 14.69 -1.66 31.72
CA PHE A 443 14.64 -2.70 30.69
C PHE A 443 15.00 -2.09 29.34
N SER A 444 15.95 -2.69 28.63
CA SER A 444 16.35 -2.30 27.27
C SER A 444 16.05 -3.44 26.30
N ALA A 445 15.13 -3.20 25.36
CA ALA A 445 14.74 -4.17 24.34
C ALA A 445 15.28 -3.80 22.96
N ALA A 446 15.76 -4.79 22.22
CA ALA A 446 16.22 -4.65 20.83
C ALA A 446 15.97 -5.95 20.05
N ALA A 447 15.86 -5.84 18.73
CA ALA A 447 15.60 -7.00 17.87
C ALA A 447 16.51 -7.08 16.63
N ARG A 448 16.49 -8.26 16.01
CA ARG A 448 17.17 -8.60 14.76
C ARG A 448 16.23 -9.36 13.83
N ASP A 449 16.26 -9.02 12.55
CA ASP A 449 15.48 -9.71 11.51
C ASP A 449 16.26 -10.88 10.88
N ARG A 450 15.62 -11.54 9.92
CA ARG A 450 16.17 -12.65 9.15
C ARG A 450 17.25 -12.22 8.14
N ALA A 451 17.17 -11.00 7.61
CA ALA A 451 18.19 -10.44 6.73
C ALA A 451 19.49 -10.10 7.47
N GLY A 452 19.42 -10.06 8.80
CA GLY A 452 20.54 -9.82 9.69
C GLY A 452 20.61 -8.37 10.18
N ASN A 453 19.65 -7.50 9.84
CA ASN A 453 19.65 -6.14 10.33
C ASN A 453 19.30 -6.11 11.81
N THR A 454 20.00 -5.26 12.55
CA THR A 454 19.88 -5.16 14.01
C THR A 454 19.46 -3.75 14.38
N GLU A 455 18.47 -3.67 15.25
CA GLU A 455 17.97 -2.43 15.80
C GLU A 455 19.09 -1.65 16.51
N LYS A 456 19.40 -0.46 16.00
CA LYS A 456 20.47 0.39 16.54
C LYS A 456 20.03 1.20 17.76
N ALA A 457 18.75 1.56 17.82
CA ALA A 457 18.17 2.34 18.90
C ALA A 457 17.25 1.45 19.75
N SER A 458 17.80 0.84 20.81
CA SER A 458 17.01 0.03 21.74
C SER A 458 15.93 0.83 22.46
N HIS A 459 14.77 0.23 22.71
CA HIS A 459 13.76 0.86 23.58
C HIS A 459 14.14 0.62 25.05
N ARG A 460 14.41 1.71 25.77
CA ARG A 460 14.67 1.72 27.21
C ARG A 460 13.45 2.17 28.01
N LEU A 461 13.01 1.34 28.94
CA LEU A 461 11.93 1.63 29.89
C LEU A 461 12.48 1.61 31.32
N LYS A 462 12.48 2.78 31.97
CA LYS A 462 12.78 2.88 33.40
C LYS A 462 11.58 2.44 34.21
N VAL A 463 11.81 1.57 35.19
CA VAL A 463 10.77 1.11 36.12
C VAL A 463 11.15 1.52 37.54
N SER A 464 10.15 1.86 38.33
CA SER A 464 10.33 2.11 39.76
C SER A 464 9.64 1.00 40.56
N ASP A 465 10.20 0.66 41.73
CA ASP A 465 9.58 -0.29 42.65
C ASP A 465 8.20 0.17 43.17
N ALA A 466 7.90 1.47 43.04
CA ALA A 466 6.58 2.03 43.27
C ALA A 466 5.69 1.74 42.05
N GLY A 467 5.25 0.49 41.92
CA GLY A 467 4.60 -0.01 40.72
C GLY A 467 3.49 0.90 40.19
N ARG A 468 3.76 1.54 39.05
CA ARG A 468 2.81 1.95 38.01
C ARG A 468 3.49 1.90 36.67
#